data_AF-A0A5S9M3W6-F1
#
_entry.id   AF-A0A5S9M3W6-F1
#
_cell.length_a   1.000
_cell.length_b   1.000
_cell.length_c   1.000
_cell.angle_alpha   90.00
_cell.angle_beta   90.00
_cell.angle_gamma   90.00
#
_symmetry.space_group_name_H-M   'P 1'
#
loop_
_entity.id
_entity.type
_entity.pdbx_description
1 polymer ?
#
loop_
_entity_poly.entity_id
_entity_poly.type
_entity_poly.pdbx_seq_one_letter_code
_entity_poly.pdbx_strand_id
1 'polypeptide(L)'
;MSTKDKIIQTAALLLRKQGYHATGLNQIIRESGTPKGSLYYYFPNGKEELAIASVEHISQKVINQIEEGFAYSDDPYIAIDRF
;
A
#
# COMPACT_ATOMS: atom_id res chain seq x y z
N MET A 1 -8.54 11.84 0.58
CA MET A 1 -8.01 10.54 0.08
C MET A 1 -8.65 10.25 -1.26
N SER A 2 -7.84 10.09 -2.31
CA SER A 2 -8.32 9.91 -3.68
C SER A 2 -8.87 8.51 -3.93
N THR A 3 -9.61 8.32 -5.03
CA THR A 3 -10.04 6.98 -5.48
C THR A 3 -8.83 6.08 -5.77
N LYS A 4 -7.75 6.64 -6.35
CA LYS A 4 -6.49 5.92 -6.57
C LYS A 4 -5.91 5.42 -5.25
N ASP A 5 -5.86 6.27 -4.22
CA ASP A 5 -5.32 5.90 -2.90
C ASP A 5 -6.13 4.78 -2.24
N LYS A 6 -7.46 4.81 -2.35
CA LYS A 6 -8.34 3.74 -1.84
C LYS A 6 -8.00 2.39 -2.46
N ILE A 7 -7.77 2.37 -3.77
CA ILE A 7 -7.43 1.14 -4.50
C ILE A 7 -6.06 0.63 -4.05
N ILE A 8 -5.04 1.51 -3.99
CA ILE A 8 -3.68 1.15 -3.56
C ILE A 8 -3.67 0.63 -2.13
N GLN A 9 -4.31 1.32 -1.18
CA GLN A 9 -4.32 0.91 0.23
C GLN A 9 -5.03 -0.43 0.43
N THR A 10 -6.14 -0.65 -0.28
CA THR A 10 -6.86 -1.94 -0.22
C THR A 10 -6.02 -3.07 -0.80
N ALA A 11 -5.40 -2.85 -1.96
CA ALA A 11 -4.50 -3.82 -2.58
C ALA A 11 -3.29 -4.12 -1.69
N ALA A 12 -2.63 -3.10 -1.14
CA ALA A 12 -1.55 -3.23 -0.17
C ALA A 12 -1.95 -4.07 1.05
N LEU A 13 -3.13 -3.82 1.62
CA LEU A 13 -3.64 -4.59 2.75
C LEU A 13 -3.83 -6.07 2.40
N LEU A 14 -4.41 -6.35 1.24
CA LEU A 14 -4.66 -7.73 0.77
C LEU A 14 -3.36 -8.46 0.44
N LEU A 15 -2.45 -7.81 -0.29
CA LEU A 15 -1.13 -8.38 -0.60
C LEU A 15 -0.38 -8.77 0.67
N ARG A 16 -0.39 -7.92 1.70
CA ARG A 16 0.21 -8.21 3.00
C ARG A 16 -0.43 -9.41 3.70
N LYS A 17 -1.76 -9.58 3.58
CA LYS A 17 -2.51 -10.64 4.29
C LYS A 17 -2.42 -12.01 3.63
N GLN A 18 -2.47 -12.07 2.30
CA GLN A 18 -2.67 -13.32 1.55
C GLN A 18 -1.74 -13.47 0.34
N GLY A 19 -0.84 -12.50 0.10
CA GLY A 19 0.11 -12.53 -1.01
C GLY A 19 -0.49 -12.16 -2.36
N TYR A 20 0.38 -12.10 -3.37
CA TYR A 20 0.04 -11.67 -4.74
C TYR A 20 -0.94 -12.61 -5.42
N HIS A 21 -0.65 -13.91 -5.48
CA HIS A 21 -1.47 -14.85 -6.24
C HIS A 21 -2.90 -14.96 -5.72
N ALA A 22 -3.10 -14.91 -4.40
CA ALA A 22 -4.44 -14.98 -3.80
C ALA A 22 -5.26 -13.67 -3.94
N THR A 23 -4.63 -12.56 -4.30
CA THR A 23 -5.29 -11.25 -4.40
C THR A 23 -5.78 -10.98 -5.83
N GLY A 24 -7.10 -10.97 -6.04
CA GLY A 24 -7.70 -10.69 -7.35
C GLY A 24 -8.21 -9.25 -7.51
N LEU A 25 -8.25 -8.72 -8.74
CA LEU A 25 -8.78 -7.38 -9.02
C LEU A 25 -10.25 -7.20 -8.57
N ASN A 26 -11.09 -8.22 -8.75
CA ASN A 26 -12.48 -8.16 -8.30
C ASN A 26 -12.62 -8.10 -6.77
N GLN A 27 -11.70 -8.75 -6.03
CA GLN A 27 -11.66 -8.65 -4.58
C GLN A 27 -11.28 -7.24 -4.16
N ILE A 28 -10.24 -6.67 -4.79
CA ILE A 28 -9.80 -5.29 -4.52
C ILE A 28 -10.94 -4.30 -4.79
N ILE A 29 -11.62 -4.40 -5.94
CA ILE A 29 -12.78 -3.56 -6.29
C ILE A 29 -13.88 -3.61 -5.22
N ARG A 30 -14.20 -4.82 -4.76
CA ARG A 30 -15.24 -5.04 -3.75
C ARG A 30 -14.84 -4.44 -2.40
N GLU A 31 -13.60 -4.69 -1.95
CA GLU A 31 -13.13 -4.25 -0.64
C GLU A 31 -12.79 -2.76 -0.59
N SER A 32 -12.37 -2.16 -1.71
CA SER A 32 -12.10 -0.72 -1.81
C SER A 32 -13.38 0.11 -1.93
N GLY A 33 -14.50 -0.53 -2.30
CA GLY A 33 -15.77 0.13 -2.59
C GLY A 33 -15.70 1.05 -3.81
N THR A 34 -14.72 0.87 -4.69
CA THR A 34 -14.52 1.73 -5.86
C THR A 34 -15.14 1.13 -7.13
N PRO A 35 -15.68 1.94 -8.05
CA PRO A 35 -16.18 1.42 -9.33
C PRO A 35 -15.09 0.69 -10.12
N LYS A 36 -15.46 -0.40 -10.80
CA LYS A 36 -14.55 -1.16 -11.68
C LYS A 36 -13.86 -0.25 -12.71
N GLY A 37 -14.60 0.68 -13.31
CA GLY A 37 -14.06 1.62 -14.29
C GLY A 37 -12.95 2.51 -13.72
N SER A 38 -13.03 2.91 -12.44
CA SER A 38 -11.98 3.69 -11.80
C SER A 38 -10.68 2.89 -11.63
N LEU A 39 -10.76 1.59 -11.32
CA LEU A 39 -9.56 0.75 -11.22
C LEU A 39 -8.83 0.69 -12.55
N TYR A 40 -9.54 0.36 -13.64
CA TYR A 40 -8.91 0.27 -14.96
C TYR A 40 -8.51 1.64 -15.53
N TYR A 41 -9.13 2.73 -15.07
CA TYR A 41 -8.68 4.08 -15.40
C TYR A 41 -7.31 4.40 -14.78
N TYR A 42 -7.10 4.05 -13.50
CA TYR A 42 -5.83 4.32 -12.80
C TYR A 42 -4.74 3.27 -13.02
N PHE A 43 -5.15 2.04 -13.30
CA PHE A 43 -4.27 0.88 -13.47
C PHE A 43 -4.65 0.12 -14.75
N PRO A 44 -4.44 0.72 -15.94
CA PRO A 44 -4.83 0.13 -17.22
C PRO A 44 -4.13 -1.20 -17.51
N ASN A 45 -2.94 -1.44 -16.94
CA ASN A 45 -2.21 -2.70 -17.07
C ASN A 45 -2.61 -3.73 -16.00
N GLY A 46 -3.58 -3.38 -15.14
CA GLY A 46 -4.27 -4.31 -14.26
C GLY A 46 -3.48 -4.70 -13.00
N LYS A 47 -3.47 -5.99 -12.69
CA LYS A 47 -3.07 -6.52 -11.37
C LYS A 47 -1.60 -6.27 -11.05
N GLU A 48 -0.71 -6.44 -12.03
CA GLU A 48 0.72 -6.30 -11.83
C GLU A 48 1.10 -4.85 -11.53
N GLU A 49 0.61 -3.90 -12.34
CA GLU A 49 0.81 -2.46 -12.13
C GLU A 49 0.28 -2.02 -10.75
N LEU A 50 -0.92 -2.46 -10.39
CA LEU A 50 -1.49 -2.17 -9.07
C LEU A 50 -0.66 -2.79 -7.94
N ALA A 51 -0.12 -3.99 -8.12
CA ALA A 51 0.73 -4.62 -7.10
C ALA A 51 2.04 -3.87 -6.91
N ILE A 52 2.69 -3.42 -7.99
CA ILE A 52 3.89 -2.58 -7.93
C ILE A 52 3.59 -1.29 -7.16
N ALA A 53 2.54 -0.56 -7.52
CA ALA A 53 2.13 0.66 -6.83
C ALA A 53 1.80 0.44 -5.35
N SER A 54 1.25 -0.74 -5.03
CA SER A 54 0.95 -1.13 -3.64
C SER A 54 2.22 -1.41 -2.83
N VAL A 55 3.21 -2.08 -3.44
CA VAL A 55 4.52 -2.33 -2.81
C VAL A 55 5.25 -1.01 -2.59
N GLU A 56 5.30 -0.13 -3.59
CA GLU A 56 5.89 1.20 -3.47
C GLU A 56 5.24 2.01 -2.34
N HIS A 57 3.91 1.98 -2.24
CA HIS A 57 3.18 2.65 -1.16
C HIS A 57 3.55 2.11 0.23
N ILE A 58 3.67 0.79 0.37
CA ILE A 58 4.10 0.18 1.63
C ILE A 58 5.55 0.57 1.95
N SER A 59 6.45 0.49 0.96
CA SER A 59 7.86 0.85 1.11
C SER A 59 8.01 2.29 1.58
N GLN A 60 7.30 3.24 0.96
CA GLN A 60 7.35 4.64 1.38
C GLN A 60 6.81 4.83 2.80
N LYS A 61 5.74 4.12 3.17
CA LYS A 61 5.22 4.17 4.53
C LYS A 61 6.24 3.66 5.56
N VAL A 62 6.93 2.57 5.26
CA VAL A 62 7.99 2.03 6.12
C VAL A 62 9.16 2.99 6.22
N ILE A 63 9.62 3.55 5.10
CA ILE A 63 10.69 4.56 5.08
C ILE A 63 10.33 5.76 5.96
N ASN A 64 9.12 6.32 5.79
CA ASN A 64 8.68 7.45 6.59
C ASN A 64 8.65 7.12 8.09
N GLN A 65 8.19 5.92 8.46
CA GLN A 65 8.18 5.49 9.87
C GLN A 65 9.59 5.37 10.45
N ILE A 66 10.55 4.88 9.66
CA ILE A 66 11.96 4.80 10.05
C ILE A 66 12.54 6.21 10.23
N GLU A 67 12.30 7.11 9.27
CA GLU A 67 12.77 8.50 9.32
C GLU A 67 12.19 9.26 10.52
N GLU A 68 10.91 9.09 10.81
CA GLU A 68 10.25 9.68 11.99
C GLU A 68 10.84 9.15 13.31
N GLY A 69 11.17 7.86 13.37
CA GLY A 69 11.83 7.25 14.53
C GLY A 69 13.21 7.85 14.80
N PHE A 70 14.03 8.02 13.75
CA PHE A 70 15.36 8.60 13.88
C PHE A 70 15.36 10.12 14.07
N ALA A 71 14.36 10.84 13.57
CA ALA A 71 14.24 12.28 13.82
C ALA A 71 13.88 12.59 15.29
N TYR A 72 13.36 11.61 16.04
CA TYR A 72 12.97 11.78 17.43
C TYR A 72 14.15 11.81 18.41
N SER A 73 15.26 11.13 18.10
CA SER A 73 16.43 11.07 18.98
C SER A 73 17.70 10.74 18.20
N ASP A 74 18.78 11.45 18.52
CA ASP A 74 20.14 11.13 18.06
C ASP A 74 20.69 9.84 18.69
N ASP A 75 20.00 9.29 19.70
CA ASP A 75 20.31 7.98 20.26
C ASP A 75 19.62 6.87 19.44
N PRO A 76 20.36 6.04 18.68
CA PRO A 76 19.78 5.00 17.85
C PRO A 76 19.05 3.93 18.67
N TYR A 77 19.39 3.74 19.95
CA TYR A 77 18.66 2.82 20.83
C TYR A 77 17.24 3.30 21.10
N ILE A 78 17.06 4.60 21.37
CA ILE A 78 15.74 5.22 21.61
C ILE A 78 14.93 5.26 20.31
N ALA A 79 15.58 5.50 19.17
CA ALA A 79 14.92 5.53 17.87
C ALA A 79 14.35 4.16 17.46
N ILE A 80 15.06 3.06 17.77
CA ILE A 80 14.64 1.70 17.43
C ILE A 80 13.49 1.19 18.33
N ASP A 81 13.43 1.60 19.60
CA ASP A 81 12.40 1.14 20.55
C ASP A 81 10.97 1.58 20.17
N ARG A 82 10.83 2.49 19.21
CA ARG A 82 9.54 2.99 18.71
C ARG A 82 9.04 2.33 17.43
N PHE A 83 9.76 1.36 16.89
CA PHE A 83 9.36 0.60 15.70
C PHE A 83 8.52 -0.63 16.06
#